data_AF-A0A6P0CI19-F1
#
_entry.id   AF-A0A6P0CI19-F1
#
_cell.length_a   1.000
_cell.length_b   1.000
_cell.length_c   1.000
_cell.angle_alpha   90.00
_cell.angle_beta   90.00
_cell.angle_gamma   90.00
#
_symmetry.space_group_name_H-M   'P 1'
#
loop_
_entity.id
_entity.type
_entity.pdbx_description
1 polymer ?
#
loop_
_entity_poly.entity_id
_entity_poly.type
_entity_poly.pdbx_seq_one_letter_code
_entity_poly.pdbx_strand_id
1 'polypeptide(L)'
;MPLEVGSKVVDGNLSDWNDVRPLFSQTGFGDYALYGETWANGTIFAISGTAAIGTGTTIWLDTDLDRSTGYQIWGFTGGAEYNIQIAADGSAALYSGAGWETLIAELEVEYGPDNLTIEVAFPASVLSLDNAFRVYADVNDQVFLPGDYSNIDLVVPVEGQSVPATVVVGHITLDGDLSDWAENTVLYADDNGSALRGTISGEYAVFALSAPLQIGQATTIWLDTDLDRSTGHQIWGFAGGAEYNIEIAVDGSAALYAGNSGETFVADLDARYAADGTIAEVAVPLALAGIVDSVRVLADINNSIFLPGDYANVDLIVDPGDQTPPTPVAVGDLTLDGDLSDWAENTVLYADDNGSALRGTISGEYAVFALSAPLQ
;
A
#
# COMPACT_ATOMS: atom_id res chain seq x y z
N MET A 1 -12.29 -32.34 19.28
CA MET A 1 -12.79 -31.40 18.26
C MET A 1 -11.74 -30.33 18.19
N PRO A 2 -11.33 -29.90 16.99
CA PRO A 2 -10.35 -28.82 16.84
C PRO A 2 -10.80 -27.58 17.61
N LEU A 3 -9.85 -26.79 18.10
CA LEU A 3 -10.16 -25.52 18.74
C LEU A 3 -10.71 -24.55 17.69
N GLU A 4 -11.76 -23.82 18.03
CA GLU A 4 -12.32 -22.76 17.18
C GLU A 4 -12.08 -21.39 17.81
N VAL A 5 -11.54 -20.44 17.04
CA VAL A 5 -11.41 -19.03 17.40
C VAL A 5 -12.17 -18.23 16.36
N GLY A 6 -13.30 -17.65 16.75
CA GLY A 6 -14.18 -16.99 15.79
C GLY A 6 -14.68 -17.91 14.69
N SER A 7 -14.41 -17.53 13.45
CA SER A 7 -14.67 -18.36 12.27
C SER A 7 -13.51 -19.29 11.88
N LYS A 8 -12.41 -19.30 12.66
CA LYS A 8 -11.21 -20.10 12.37
C LYS A 8 -11.20 -21.40 13.14
N VAL A 9 -10.69 -22.45 12.51
CA VAL A 9 -10.48 -23.77 13.08
C VAL A 9 -8.99 -24.05 13.13
N VAL A 10 -8.43 -24.31 14.32
CA VAL A 10 -7.02 -24.69 14.46
C VAL A 10 -6.87 -26.14 14.00
N ASP A 11 -6.50 -26.34 12.73
CA ASP A 11 -6.38 -27.69 12.12
C ASP A 11 -5.22 -27.83 11.12
N GLY A 12 -4.39 -26.79 10.96
CA GLY A 12 -3.24 -26.75 10.07
C GLY A 12 -3.60 -26.45 8.61
N ASN A 13 -4.86 -26.13 8.29
CA ASN A 13 -5.35 -25.88 6.94
C ASN A 13 -5.88 -24.45 6.79
N LEU A 14 -5.23 -23.65 5.94
CA LEU A 14 -5.60 -22.24 5.73
C LEU A 14 -6.87 -22.00 4.88
N SER A 15 -7.72 -23.00 4.69
CA SER A 15 -8.91 -22.86 3.82
C SER A 15 -9.92 -21.82 4.33
N ASP A 16 -10.03 -21.67 5.65
CA ASP A 16 -10.85 -20.66 6.32
C ASP A 16 -10.14 -19.30 6.43
N TRP A 17 -8.87 -19.18 6.01
CA TRP A 17 -8.09 -17.93 5.90
C TRP A 17 -8.07 -17.33 4.50
N ASN A 18 -8.68 -17.97 3.49
CA ASN A 18 -8.62 -17.50 2.10
C ASN A 18 -9.11 -16.05 1.90
N ASP A 19 -10.04 -15.58 2.74
CA ASP A 19 -10.58 -14.22 2.69
C ASP A 19 -9.86 -13.25 3.66
N VAL A 20 -8.78 -13.69 4.30
CA VAL A 20 -8.02 -12.92 5.28
C VAL A 20 -6.66 -12.56 4.73
N ARG A 21 -6.35 -11.27 4.77
CA ARG A 21 -5.04 -10.77 4.41
C ARG A 21 -3.99 -11.24 5.43
N PRO A 22 -2.82 -11.73 5.01
CA PRO A 22 -1.67 -11.81 5.90
C PRO A 22 -1.40 -10.44 6.53
N LEU A 23 -1.00 -10.44 7.79
CA LEU A 23 -0.42 -9.26 8.44
C LEU A 23 0.89 -8.86 7.75
N PHE A 24 1.65 -9.85 7.28
CA PHE A 24 2.88 -9.65 6.52
C PHE A 24 3.16 -10.82 5.61
N SER A 25 3.72 -10.54 4.43
CA SER A 25 4.26 -11.55 3.52
C SER A 25 5.63 -11.10 3.04
N GLN A 26 6.57 -12.03 2.92
CA GLN A 26 7.85 -11.75 2.28
C GLN A 26 8.10 -12.71 1.13
N THR A 27 8.86 -12.24 0.15
CA THR A 27 9.42 -13.07 -0.91
C THR A 27 10.87 -13.39 -0.58
N GLY A 28 11.32 -14.63 -0.86
CA GLY A 28 12.70 -15.05 -0.63
C GLY A 28 12.80 -16.42 0.02
N PHE A 29 13.73 -16.59 0.98
CA PHE A 29 13.90 -17.89 1.62
C PHE A 29 12.65 -18.25 2.42
N GLY A 30 11.91 -19.26 1.92
CA GLY A 30 10.72 -19.81 2.55
C GLY A 30 9.41 -19.09 2.25
N ASP A 31 9.41 -17.98 1.49
CA ASP A 31 8.21 -17.23 1.05
C ASP A 31 7.09 -17.15 2.10
N TYR A 32 7.47 -16.77 3.32
CA TYR A 32 6.57 -16.86 4.47
C TYR A 32 5.52 -15.74 4.50
N ALA A 33 4.33 -16.08 4.98
CA ALA A 33 3.24 -15.16 5.30
C ALA A 33 2.77 -15.38 6.74
N LEU A 34 2.60 -14.29 7.50
CA LEU A 34 2.07 -14.27 8.87
C LEU A 34 0.64 -13.73 8.83
N TYR A 35 -0.27 -14.42 9.49
CA TYR A 35 -1.67 -14.04 9.67
C TYR A 35 -1.99 -13.94 11.16
N GLY A 36 -2.99 -13.16 11.51
CA GLY A 36 -3.50 -13.14 12.87
C GLY A 36 -4.85 -12.44 12.97
N GLU A 37 -5.72 -12.99 13.81
CA GLU A 37 -7.02 -12.43 14.13
C GLU A 37 -7.30 -12.57 15.62
N THR A 38 -8.01 -11.60 16.18
CA THR A 38 -8.54 -11.69 17.54
C THR A 38 -10.05 -11.62 17.49
N TRP A 39 -10.69 -12.54 18.19
CA TRP A 39 -12.14 -12.68 18.32
C TRP A 39 -12.53 -12.62 19.80
N ALA A 40 -13.82 -12.45 20.07
CA ALA A 40 -14.31 -12.39 21.45
C ALA A 40 -13.94 -13.63 22.30
N ASN A 41 -13.67 -14.78 21.67
CA ASN A 41 -13.31 -16.02 22.35
C ASN A 41 -11.81 -16.32 22.40
N GLY A 42 -10.96 -15.57 21.69
CA GLY A 42 -9.51 -15.80 21.70
C GLY A 42 -8.77 -15.16 20.53
N THR A 43 -7.48 -15.45 20.44
CA THR A 43 -6.59 -14.98 19.38
C THR A 43 -5.98 -16.19 18.67
N ILE A 44 -5.83 -16.08 17.36
CA ILE A 44 -5.24 -17.10 16.50
C ILE A 44 -4.24 -16.47 15.53
N PHE A 45 -3.11 -17.14 15.34
CA PHE A 45 -2.11 -16.82 14.33
C PHE A 45 -1.92 -17.99 13.39
N ALA A 46 -1.56 -17.68 12.15
CA ALA A 46 -1.07 -18.67 11.22
C ALA A 46 0.23 -18.19 10.57
N ILE A 47 1.13 -19.13 10.27
CA ILE A 47 2.27 -18.87 9.39
C ILE A 47 2.25 -19.92 8.29
N SER A 48 2.36 -19.50 7.04
CA SER A 48 2.56 -20.39 5.89
C SER A 48 3.83 -20.05 5.13
N GLY A 49 4.43 -21.02 4.45
CA GLY A 49 5.55 -20.77 3.56
C GLY A 49 5.88 -21.96 2.65
N THR A 50 7.04 -21.89 2.00
CA THR A 50 7.60 -22.93 1.12
C THR A 50 8.68 -23.77 1.79
N ALA A 51 9.01 -23.48 3.06
CA ALA A 51 9.94 -24.24 3.89
C ALA A 51 9.31 -24.56 5.26
N ALA A 52 9.72 -25.69 5.85
CA ALA A 52 9.13 -26.20 7.08
C ALA A 52 9.27 -25.21 8.26
N ILE A 53 8.20 -25.07 9.03
CA ILE A 53 8.08 -24.24 10.23
C ILE A 53 8.18 -25.14 11.45
N GLY A 54 8.96 -24.75 12.45
CA GLY A 54 9.16 -25.55 13.64
C GLY A 54 9.94 -24.82 14.72
N THR A 55 10.82 -25.55 15.39
CA THR A 55 11.60 -25.04 16.52
C THR A 55 12.41 -23.79 16.20
N GLY A 56 12.43 -22.86 17.15
CA GLY A 56 13.02 -21.53 16.95
C GLY A 56 12.09 -20.57 16.23
N THR A 57 10.83 -20.96 15.99
CA THR A 57 9.80 -19.99 15.59
C THR A 57 9.26 -19.28 16.82
N THR A 58 9.30 -17.95 16.80
CA THR A 58 8.75 -17.09 17.85
C THR A 58 7.71 -16.14 17.27
N ILE A 59 6.62 -15.91 17.98
CA ILE A 59 5.68 -14.80 17.71
C ILE A 59 5.69 -13.85 18.91
N TRP A 60 6.21 -12.64 18.74
CA TRP A 60 6.30 -11.59 19.75
C TRP A 60 5.03 -10.74 19.76
N LEU A 61 4.53 -10.38 20.95
CA LEU A 61 3.30 -9.63 21.15
C LEU A 61 3.59 -8.38 22.01
N ASP A 62 3.48 -7.20 21.41
CA ASP A 62 3.43 -5.89 22.09
C ASP A 62 1.96 -5.51 22.22
N THR A 63 1.44 -5.67 23.43
CA THR A 63 0.00 -5.68 23.74
C THR A 63 -0.56 -4.31 24.08
N ASP A 64 0.29 -3.34 24.36
CA ASP A 64 -0.09 -1.96 24.66
C ASP A 64 0.35 -0.95 23.59
N LEU A 65 1.06 -1.41 22.55
CA LEU A 65 1.63 -0.61 21.45
C LEU A 65 2.69 0.39 21.93
N ASP A 66 3.22 0.23 23.15
CA ASP A 66 4.26 1.07 23.71
C ASP A 66 5.62 0.36 23.66
N ARG A 67 6.43 0.75 22.66
CA ARG A 67 7.79 0.20 22.50
C ARG A 67 8.72 0.46 23.69
N SER A 68 8.34 1.31 24.66
CA SER A 68 9.13 1.60 25.85
C SER A 68 8.85 0.66 27.02
N THR A 69 7.76 -0.10 26.97
CA THR A 69 7.40 -1.16 27.92
C THR A 69 7.83 -2.53 27.38
N GLY A 70 7.51 -3.59 28.12
CA GLY A 70 7.83 -4.96 27.71
C GLY A 70 9.31 -5.31 27.58
N TYR A 71 9.55 -6.43 26.91
CA TYR A 71 10.88 -6.95 26.57
C TYR A 71 11.40 -6.33 25.28
N GLN A 72 12.67 -5.90 25.32
CA GLN A 72 13.36 -5.37 24.14
C GLN A 72 14.04 -6.50 23.37
N ILE A 73 13.48 -6.83 22.20
CA ILE A 73 14.03 -7.80 21.26
C ILE A 73 15.42 -7.30 20.82
N TRP A 74 16.42 -8.19 20.98
CA TRP A 74 17.86 -7.88 20.83
C TRP A 74 18.35 -6.67 21.64
N GLY A 75 17.59 -6.21 22.63
CA GLY A 75 17.91 -5.08 23.50
C GLY A 75 17.62 -3.69 22.91
N PHE A 76 16.90 -3.58 21.79
CA PHE A 76 16.64 -2.26 21.18
C PHE A 76 15.27 -2.05 20.50
N THR A 77 14.46 -3.08 20.29
CA THR A 77 13.15 -2.92 19.61
C THR A 77 12.07 -3.84 20.20
N GLY A 78 10.85 -3.75 19.69
CA GLY A 78 9.75 -4.67 19.99
C GLY A 78 8.83 -4.17 21.10
N GLY A 79 9.36 -4.01 22.31
CA GLY A 79 8.56 -3.71 23.50
C GLY A 79 7.52 -4.78 23.82
N ALA A 80 7.86 -6.07 23.62
CA ALA A 80 6.89 -7.15 23.69
C ALA A 80 6.64 -7.62 25.13
N GLU A 81 5.40 -7.58 25.62
CA GLU A 81 5.03 -8.17 26.92
C GLU A 81 5.07 -9.70 26.88
N TYR A 82 4.73 -10.28 25.73
CA TYR A 82 4.57 -11.72 25.58
C TYR A 82 5.24 -12.26 24.31
N ASN A 83 5.50 -13.57 24.30
CA ASN A 83 5.94 -14.29 23.12
C ASN A 83 5.39 -15.72 23.10
N ILE A 84 5.00 -16.19 21.92
CA ILE A 84 4.66 -17.58 21.65
C ILE A 84 5.91 -18.27 21.12
N GLN A 85 6.24 -19.44 21.69
CA GLN A 85 7.43 -20.20 21.35
C GLN A 85 7.07 -21.59 20.86
N ILE A 86 7.70 -22.02 19.76
CA ILE A 86 7.57 -23.37 19.22
C ILE A 86 8.74 -24.25 19.67
N ALA A 87 8.43 -25.34 20.38
CA ALA A 87 9.40 -26.24 20.98
C ALA A 87 9.97 -27.28 20.01
N ALA A 88 10.99 -28.01 20.48
CA ALA A 88 11.65 -29.12 19.76
C ALA A 88 10.69 -30.27 19.39
N ASP A 89 9.63 -30.45 20.16
CA ASP A 89 8.61 -31.48 19.95
C ASP A 89 7.38 -30.98 19.16
N GLY A 90 7.40 -29.72 18.71
CA GLY A 90 6.29 -29.09 17.99
C GLY A 90 5.21 -28.51 18.89
N SER A 91 5.32 -28.59 20.21
CA SER A 91 4.38 -27.90 21.11
C SER A 91 4.57 -26.38 21.05
N ALA A 92 3.49 -25.64 21.31
CA ALA A 92 3.50 -24.19 21.40
C ALA A 92 3.11 -23.73 22.81
N ALA A 93 3.77 -22.69 23.31
CA ALA A 93 3.46 -22.11 24.61
C ALA A 93 3.64 -20.59 24.61
N LEU A 94 2.81 -19.90 25.41
CA LEU A 94 2.88 -18.46 25.66
C LEU A 94 3.78 -18.18 26.86
N TYR A 95 4.69 -17.22 26.70
CA TYR A 95 5.61 -16.76 27.72
C TYR A 95 5.51 -15.24 27.89
N SER A 96 5.95 -14.74 29.06
CA SER A 96 6.26 -13.32 29.25
C SER A 96 7.76 -13.11 29.46
N GLY A 97 8.23 -11.90 29.12
CA GLY A 97 9.65 -11.53 29.16
C GLY A 97 10.42 -11.99 27.92
N ALA A 98 11.67 -12.40 28.12
CA ALA A 98 12.48 -12.96 27.04
C ALA A 98 11.91 -14.30 26.54
N GLY A 99 12.42 -14.78 25.40
CA GLY A 99 12.06 -16.08 24.87
C GLY A 99 12.30 -17.19 25.91
N TRP A 100 11.29 -18.04 26.12
CA TRP A 100 11.33 -19.16 27.07
C TRP A 100 11.48 -18.77 28.56
N GLU A 101 11.22 -17.52 28.95
CA GLU A 101 11.49 -17.05 30.33
C GLU A 101 10.40 -17.48 31.33
N THR A 102 9.21 -16.86 31.29
CA THR A 102 8.12 -17.15 32.24
C THR A 102 6.92 -17.75 31.51
N LEU A 103 6.67 -19.06 31.70
CA LEU A 103 5.52 -19.75 31.10
C LEU A 103 4.20 -19.18 31.63
N ILE A 104 3.32 -18.78 30.71
CA ILE A 104 1.95 -18.33 30.99
C ILE A 104 0.95 -19.46 30.74
N ALA A 105 1.01 -20.10 29.56
CA ALA A 105 0.12 -21.19 29.20
C ALA A 105 0.71 -22.04 28.06
N GLU A 106 0.38 -23.34 28.07
CA GLU A 106 0.49 -24.19 26.88
C GLU A 106 -0.63 -23.82 25.91
N LEU A 107 -0.34 -23.81 24.60
CA LEU A 107 -1.26 -23.40 23.55
C LEU A 107 -1.67 -24.56 22.66
N GLU A 108 -2.83 -24.43 22.02
CA GLU A 108 -3.20 -25.33 20.93
C GLU A 108 -2.42 -24.93 19.69
N VAL A 109 -1.84 -25.92 19.01
CA VAL A 109 -1.08 -25.74 17.77
C VAL A 109 -1.33 -26.92 16.85
N GLU A 110 -1.54 -26.63 15.57
CA GLU A 110 -1.68 -27.65 14.53
C GLU A 110 -0.80 -27.29 13.33
N TYR A 111 -0.32 -28.33 12.65
CA TYR A 111 0.58 -28.21 11.51
C TYR A 111 -0.09 -28.74 10.26
N GLY A 112 0.07 -27.97 9.18
CA GLY A 112 -0.26 -28.43 7.84
C GLY A 112 0.72 -29.48 7.31
N PRO A 113 0.47 -29.99 6.10
CA PRO A 113 1.38 -30.93 5.43
C PRO A 113 2.81 -30.41 5.36
N ASP A 114 3.78 -31.31 5.62
CA ASP A 114 5.22 -31.02 5.58
C ASP A 114 5.68 -29.85 6.49
N ASN A 115 4.84 -29.49 7.48
CA ASN A 115 5.00 -28.33 8.35
C ASN A 115 5.15 -27.00 7.59
N LEU A 116 4.58 -26.91 6.38
CA LEU A 116 4.60 -25.66 5.60
C LEU A 116 3.59 -24.63 6.10
N THR A 117 2.69 -25.05 6.97
CA THR A 117 1.72 -24.21 7.66
C THR A 117 1.72 -24.57 9.15
N ILE A 118 1.58 -23.56 10.00
CA ILE A 118 1.27 -23.71 11.42
C ILE A 118 0.10 -22.80 11.76
N GLU A 119 -0.80 -23.28 12.61
CA GLU A 119 -1.81 -22.46 13.29
C GLU A 119 -1.60 -22.59 14.79
N VAL A 120 -1.62 -21.48 15.50
CA VAL A 120 -1.48 -21.46 16.96
C VAL A 120 -2.49 -20.49 17.56
N ALA A 121 -3.16 -20.91 18.63
CA ALA A 121 -4.21 -20.12 19.23
C ALA A 121 -4.21 -20.19 20.76
N PHE A 122 -4.77 -19.14 21.36
CA PHE A 122 -5.07 -19.11 22.79
C PHE A 122 -6.44 -18.50 23.06
N PRO A 123 -7.18 -19.01 24.06
CA PRO A 123 -8.47 -18.44 24.43
C PRO A 123 -8.31 -17.11 25.17
N ALA A 124 -9.33 -16.25 25.11
CA ALA A 124 -9.33 -14.95 25.80
C ALA A 124 -9.19 -15.07 27.33
N SER A 125 -9.40 -16.27 27.90
CA SER A 125 -9.15 -16.56 29.32
C SER A 125 -7.66 -16.71 29.68
N VAL A 126 -6.78 -16.92 28.70
CA VAL A 126 -5.32 -16.93 28.88
C VAL A 126 -4.79 -15.50 28.87
N LEU A 127 -5.18 -14.74 27.86
CA LEU A 127 -4.81 -13.34 27.70
C LEU A 127 -5.98 -12.60 27.03
N SER A 128 -6.50 -11.57 27.71
CA SER A 128 -7.58 -10.72 27.17
C SER A 128 -6.94 -9.59 26.37
N LEU A 129 -7.14 -9.60 25.06
CA LEU A 129 -6.65 -8.56 24.15
C LEU A 129 -7.85 -7.74 23.66
N ASP A 130 -8.17 -6.71 24.42
CA ASP A 130 -9.37 -5.88 24.20
C ASP A 130 -9.10 -4.72 23.21
N ASN A 131 -7.83 -4.50 22.83
CA ASN A 131 -7.39 -3.50 21.87
C ASN A 131 -6.50 -4.16 20.80
N ALA A 132 -6.35 -3.46 19.67
CA ALA A 132 -5.34 -3.82 18.68
C ALA A 132 -3.95 -3.84 19.32
N PHE A 133 -3.11 -4.76 18.86
CA PHE A 133 -1.77 -4.97 19.38
C PHE A 133 -0.81 -5.27 18.23
N ARG A 134 0.48 -5.13 18.50
CA ARG A 134 1.52 -5.37 17.50
C ARG A 134 2.09 -6.77 17.64
N VAL A 135 2.33 -7.40 16.49
CA VAL A 135 2.96 -8.70 16.38
C VAL A 135 4.23 -8.64 15.55
N TYR A 136 5.19 -9.47 15.91
CA TYR A 136 6.33 -9.80 15.07
C TYR A 136 6.55 -11.31 15.10
N ALA A 137 7.09 -11.90 14.04
CA ALA A 137 7.41 -13.32 14.07
C ALA A 137 8.77 -13.62 13.45
N ASP A 138 9.56 -14.45 14.11
CA ASP A 138 10.71 -15.08 13.49
C ASP A 138 10.41 -16.55 13.25
N VAL A 139 10.83 -17.07 12.10
CA VAL A 139 10.64 -18.46 11.71
C VAL A 139 11.99 -19.17 11.80
N ASN A 140 12.05 -20.18 12.67
CA ASN A 140 13.22 -21.02 12.92
C ASN A 140 14.51 -20.23 13.23
N ASP A 141 14.44 -19.07 13.90
CA ASP A 141 15.55 -18.13 14.17
C ASP A 141 16.29 -17.67 12.89
N GLN A 142 15.70 -17.82 11.71
CA GLN A 142 16.37 -17.60 10.42
C GLN A 142 15.73 -16.52 9.56
N VAL A 143 14.40 -16.40 9.63
CA VAL A 143 13.63 -15.46 8.84
C VAL A 143 12.82 -14.58 9.79
N PHE A 144 12.80 -13.28 9.56
CA PHE A 144 12.12 -12.30 10.42
C PHE A 144 10.96 -11.67 9.65
N LEU A 145 9.78 -11.64 10.26
CA LEU A 145 8.51 -11.18 9.73
C LEU A 145 8.00 -10.03 10.62
N PRO A 146 8.28 -8.77 10.26
CA PRO A 146 9.01 -8.30 9.09
C PRO A 146 10.53 -8.36 9.29
N GLY A 147 11.32 -8.16 8.22
CA GLY A 147 12.78 -8.10 8.31
C GLY A 147 13.31 -6.92 9.15
N ASP A 148 12.45 -5.96 9.50
CA ASP A 148 12.77 -4.77 10.28
C ASP A 148 11.72 -4.51 11.37
N TYR A 149 11.95 -5.07 12.56
CA TYR A 149 11.08 -4.87 13.74
C TYR A 149 11.13 -3.45 14.30
N SER A 150 12.01 -2.56 13.81
CA SER A 150 12.12 -1.19 14.34
C SER A 150 11.20 -0.22 13.60
N ASN A 151 10.96 -0.49 12.32
CA ASN A 151 10.34 0.46 11.41
C ASN A 151 9.09 -0.06 10.72
N ILE A 152 8.72 -1.34 10.89
CA ILE A 152 7.49 -1.91 10.34
C ILE A 152 6.65 -2.40 11.52
N ASP A 153 5.35 -2.10 11.52
CA ASP A 153 4.41 -2.58 12.53
C ASP A 153 3.37 -3.49 11.90
N LEU A 154 3.24 -4.70 12.44
CA LEU A 154 2.17 -5.62 12.06
C LEU A 154 1.11 -5.56 13.16
N VAL A 155 -0.01 -4.91 12.88
CA VAL A 155 -1.06 -4.70 13.88
C VAL A 155 -2.18 -5.72 13.67
N VAL A 156 -2.48 -6.47 14.72
CA VAL A 156 -3.60 -7.42 14.75
C VAL A 156 -4.84 -6.69 15.23
N PRO A 157 -5.91 -6.61 14.43
CA PRO A 157 -7.17 -6.01 14.86
C PRO A 157 -7.95 -6.95 15.79
N VAL A 158 -8.82 -6.35 16.61
CA VAL A 158 -9.80 -7.08 17.43
C VAL A 158 -11.15 -7.11 16.71
N GLU A 159 -11.82 -8.26 16.68
CA GLU A 159 -13.15 -8.44 16.08
C GLU A 159 -14.12 -7.37 16.59
N GLY A 160 -14.79 -6.69 15.65
CA GLY A 160 -15.66 -5.55 15.94
C GLY A 160 -14.98 -4.18 15.82
N GLN A 161 -13.65 -4.12 15.72
CA GLN A 161 -12.92 -3.03 15.08
C GLN A 161 -12.78 -3.40 13.60
N SER A 162 -13.65 -2.83 12.78
CA SER A 162 -13.73 -3.08 11.34
C SER A 162 -12.37 -2.89 10.65
N VAL A 163 -11.97 -3.83 9.78
CA VAL A 163 -11.24 -3.46 8.56
C VAL A 163 -12.07 -2.34 7.95
N PRO A 164 -11.53 -1.13 7.77
CA PRO A 164 -12.34 0.00 7.35
C PRO A 164 -13.15 -0.39 6.11
N ALA A 165 -14.49 -0.28 6.18
CA ALA A 165 -15.40 -0.68 5.11
C ALA A 165 -14.91 -0.14 3.75
N THR A 166 -15.13 -0.87 2.65
CA THR A 166 -14.87 -0.38 1.29
C THR A 166 -15.34 1.08 1.16
N VAL A 167 -14.43 1.99 0.85
CA VAL A 167 -14.74 3.41 0.70
C VAL A 167 -14.96 3.67 -0.77
N VAL A 168 -16.20 3.97 -1.13
CA VAL A 168 -16.53 4.39 -2.51
C VAL A 168 -16.41 5.91 -2.57
N VAL A 169 -15.42 6.40 -3.32
CA VAL A 169 -15.20 7.82 -3.63
C VAL A 169 -15.53 8.07 -5.10
N GLY A 170 -16.74 8.55 -5.36
CA GLY A 170 -17.22 8.75 -6.73
C GLY A 170 -17.38 7.41 -7.47
N HIS A 171 -16.59 7.21 -8.52
CA HIS A 171 -16.54 5.96 -9.29
C HIS A 171 -15.37 5.04 -8.91
N ILE A 172 -14.50 5.46 -7.99
CA ILE A 172 -13.39 4.64 -7.47
C ILE A 172 -13.79 4.03 -6.14
N THR A 173 -13.40 2.78 -5.97
CA THR A 173 -13.58 1.95 -4.80
C THR A 173 -12.21 1.74 -4.18
N LEU A 174 -11.95 2.33 -3.01
CA LEU A 174 -10.73 2.01 -2.28
C LEU A 174 -10.86 0.59 -1.72
N ASP A 175 -10.09 -0.34 -2.25
CA ASP A 175 -10.05 -1.75 -1.86
C ASP A 175 -8.71 -2.48 -2.16
N GLY A 176 -7.76 -1.79 -2.79
CA GLY A 176 -6.47 -2.33 -3.18
C GLY A 176 -6.46 -3.02 -4.55
N ASP A 177 -7.56 -3.01 -5.29
CA ASP A 177 -7.67 -3.51 -6.66
C ASP A 177 -7.69 -2.33 -7.65
N LEU A 178 -6.99 -2.45 -8.78
CA LEU A 178 -6.95 -1.41 -9.80
C LEU A 178 -7.98 -1.60 -10.91
N SER A 179 -8.93 -2.52 -10.76
CA SER A 179 -9.87 -2.91 -11.82
C SER A 179 -10.87 -1.83 -12.22
N ASP A 180 -11.18 -0.89 -11.33
CA ASP A 180 -12.02 0.29 -11.58
C ASP A 180 -11.22 1.52 -12.03
N TRP A 181 -9.89 1.44 -12.06
CA TRP A 181 -9.00 2.47 -12.57
C TRP A 181 -8.85 2.36 -14.09
N ALA A 182 -9.35 3.38 -14.81
CA ALA A 182 -9.15 3.47 -16.25
C ALA A 182 -7.67 3.68 -16.62
N GLU A 183 -7.25 3.23 -17.81
CA GLU A 183 -5.86 3.30 -18.26
C GLU A 183 -5.32 4.75 -18.33
N ASN A 184 -6.17 5.70 -18.67
CA ASN A 184 -5.84 7.12 -18.74
C ASN A 184 -5.60 7.78 -17.36
N THR A 185 -5.81 7.05 -16.26
CA THR A 185 -5.47 7.52 -14.90
C THR A 185 -4.01 7.25 -14.52
N VAL A 186 -3.25 6.50 -15.34
CA VAL A 186 -1.81 6.29 -15.13
C VAL A 186 -1.08 7.60 -15.43
N LEU A 187 -0.53 8.22 -14.40
CA LEU A 187 0.25 9.44 -14.52
C LEU A 187 1.70 9.13 -14.87
N TYR A 188 2.25 8.09 -14.24
CA TYR A 188 3.62 7.65 -14.45
C TYR A 188 3.77 6.15 -14.19
N ALA A 189 4.57 5.48 -15.02
CA ALA A 189 5.00 4.10 -14.82
C ALA A 189 6.52 4.02 -14.99
N ASP A 190 7.18 3.32 -14.07
CA ASP A 190 8.63 3.11 -14.06
C ASP A 190 8.99 1.70 -14.55
N ASP A 191 10.19 1.52 -15.08
CA ASP A 191 10.66 0.26 -15.66
C ASP A 191 10.78 -0.88 -14.62
N ASN A 192 10.82 -0.52 -13.32
CA ASN A 192 10.85 -1.49 -12.22
C ASN A 192 9.46 -2.05 -11.86
N GLY A 193 8.40 -1.64 -12.56
CA GLY A 193 7.02 -2.05 -12.30
C GLY A 193 6.27 -1.17 -11.30
N SER A 194 6.88 -0.08 -10.83
CA SER A 194 6.19 0.89 -9.97
C SER A 194 5.39 1.88 -10.80
N ALA A 195 4.24 2.33 -10.29
CA ALA A 195 3.41 3.31 -10.98
C ALA A 195 2.68 4.23 -10.00
N LEU A 196 2.38 5.43 -10.48
CA LEU A 196 1.48 6.38 -9.85
C LEU A 196 0.28 6.60 -10.77
N ARG A 197 -0.92 6.38 -10.22
CA ARG A 197 -2.20 6.71 -10.82
C ARG A 197 -2.87 7.82 -10.04
N GLY A 198 -3.67 8.63 -10.72
CA GLY A 198 -4.50 9.62 -10.05
C GLY A 198 -5.66 10.07 -10.92
N THR A 199 -6.79 10.37 -10.27
CA THR A 199 -7.98 10.94 -10.91
C THR A 199 -8.77 11.77 -9.91
N ILE A 200 -9.54 12.76 -10.37
CA ILE A 200 -10.58 13.37 -9.54
C ILE A 200 -11.88 12.56 -9.69
N SER A 201 -12.36 11.99 -8.59
CA SER A 201 -13.55 11.16 -8.55
C SER A 201 -14.55 11.71 -7.52
N GLY A 202 -15.63 12.32 -8.02
CA GLY A 202 -16.60 13.01 -7.18
C GLY A 202 -15.99 14.23 -6.48
N GLU A 203 -16.04 14.26 -5.15
CA GLU A 203 -15.48 15.35 -4.33
C GLU A 203 -14.06 15.05 -3.81
N TYR A 204 -13.35 14.11 -4.46
CA TYR A 204 -12.03 13.63 -4.02
C TYR A 204 -11.00 13.66 -5.16
N ALA A 205 -9.76 13.99 -4.82
CA ALA A 205 -8.60 13.55 -5.59
C ALA A 205 -8.19 12.18 -5.04
N VAL A 206 -8.09 11.18 -5.91
CA VAL A 206 -7.82 9.80 -5.53
C VAL A 206 -6.52 9.37 -6.20
N PHE A 207 -5.64 8.72 -5.45
CA PHE A 207 -4.33 8.28 -5.90
C PHE A 207 -4.16 6.79 -5.66
N ALA A 208 -3.49 6.11 -6.58
CA ALA A 208 -3.01 4.76 -6.35
C ALA A 208 -1.52 4.66 -6.68
N LEU A 209 -0.77 4.05 -5.77
CA LEU A 209 0.61 3.64 -5.95
C LEU A 209 0.64 2.14 -6.16
N SER A 210 1.42 1.66 -7.13
CA SER A 210 1.78 0.25 -7.25
C SER A 210 3.30 0.09 -7.26
N ALA A 211 3.84 -0.97 -6.67
CA ALA A 211 5.27 -1.23 -6.62
C ALA A 211 5.58 -2.74 -6.53
N PRO A 212 6.77 -3.21 -6.93
CA PRO A 212 7.20 -4.60 -6.72
C PRO A 212 7.55 -4.92 -5.25
N LEU A 213 7.21 -4.03 -4.31
CA LEU A 213 7.46 -4.12 -2.88
C LEU A 213 6.26 -3.60 -2.10
N GLN A 214 6.18 -3.94 -0.81
CA GLN A 214 5.11 -3.46 0.06
C GLN A 214 5.23 -1.96 0.31
N ILE A 215 4.14 -1.23 0.10
CA ILE A 215 4.04 0.21 0.32
C ILE A 215 3.71 0.45 1.80
N GLY A 216 4.50 1.30 2.46
CA GLY A 216 4.36 1.55 3.90
C GLY A 216 5.00 2.87 4.33
N GLN A 217 5.52 2.90 5.56
CA GLN A 217 6.11 4.11 6.15
C GLN A 217 7.17 4.75 5.23
N ALA A 218 7.24 6.09 5.28
CA ALA A 218 8.09 6.91 4.42
C ALA A 218 7.68 6.87 2.94
N THR A 219 6.45 6.47 2.65
CA THR A 219 5.79 6.79 1.39
C THR A 219 5.14 8.15 1.51
N THR A 220 5.48 9.05 0.59
CA THR A 220 4.95 10.41 0.54
C THR A 220 4.33 10.69 -0.83
N ILE A 221 3.15 11.31 -0.86
CA ILE A 221 2.57 11.90 -2.08
C ILE A 221 2.46 13.42 -1.87
N TRP A 222 3.27 14.18 -2.59
CA TRP A 222 3.31 15.63 -2.57
C TRP A 222 2.24 16.21 -3.49
N LEU A 223 1.50 17.20 -3.00
CA LEU A 223 0.40 17.86 -3.69
C LEU A 223 0.70 19.35 -3.84
N ASP A 224 0.90 19.78 -5.08
CA ASP A 224 0.93 21.19 -5.48
C ASP A 224 -0.45 21.53 -6.05
N THR A 225 -1.24 22.24 -5.23
CA THR A 225 -2.68 22.42 -5.44
C THR A 225 -3.03 23.71 -6.16
N ASP A 226 -2.09 24.65 -6.27
CA ASP A 226 -2.23 25.87 -7.07
C ASP A 226 -1.46 25.84 -8.40
N LEU A 227 -0.70 24.76 -8.64
CA LEU A 227 0.16 24.50 -9.80
C LEU A 227 1.31 25.51 -9.95
N ASP A 228 1.62 26.29 -8.91
CA ASP A 228 2.71 27.25 -8.89
C ASP A 228 3.91 26.69 -8.11
N ARG A 229 4.91 26.19 -8.85
CA ARG A 229 6.14 25.65 -8.26
C ARG A 229 6.95 26.66 -7.43
N SER A 230 6.60 27.94 -7.45
CA SER A 230 7.25 28.99 -6.66
C SER A 230 6.60 29.22 -5.28
N THR A 231 5.41 28.67 -5.06
CA THR A 231 4.73 28.61 -3.77
C THR A 231 4.97 27.26 -3.09
N GLY A 232 4.33 27.04 -1.94
CA GLY A 232 4.45 25.79 -1.20
C GLY A 232 5.85 25.42 -0.65
N HIS A 233 5.95 24.17 -0.25
CA HIS A 233 7.18 23.52 0.21
C HIS A 233 8.05 23.10 -0.97
N GLN A 234 9.34 23.41 -0.89
CA GLN A 234 10.33 22.98 -1.86
C GLN A 234 10.99 21.67 -1.41
N ILE A 235 10.64 20.57 -2.07
CA ILE A 235 11.20 19.24 -1.84
C ILE A 235 12.72 19.31 -2.10
N TRP A 236 13.50 18.92 -1.09
CA TRP A 236 14.96 19.08 -1.03
C TRP A 236 15.47 20.50 -1.33
N GLY A 237 14.61 21.50 -1.18
CA GLY A 237 14.91 22.91 -1.43
C GLY A 237 14.88 23.34 -2.90
N PHE A 238 14.41 22.51 -3.84
CA PHE A 238 14.40 22.88 -5.27
C PHE A 238 13.20 22.42 -6.12
N ALA A 239 12.34 21.50 -5.64
CA ALA A 239 11.30 20.89 -6.48
C ALA A 239 9.89 20.91 -5.84
N GLY A 240 8.87 20.63 -6.65
CA GLY A 240 7.48 20.42 -6.22
C GLY A 240 6.69 21.70 -6.06
N GLY A 241 7.05 22.55 -5.08
CA GLY A 241 6.19 23.67 -4.66
C GLY A 241 4.88 23.19 -4.03
N ALA A 242 4.95 22.16 -3.19
CA ALA A 242 3.77 21.45 -2.68
C ALA A 242 3.16 22.15 -1.47
N GLU A 243 1.87 22.48 -1.50
CA GLU A 243 1.13 22.97 -0.34
C GLU A 243 0.90 21.88 0.71
N TYR A 244 0.71 20.64 0.24
CA TYR A 244 0.38 19.50 1.09
C TYR A 244 1.21 18.25 0.75
N ASN A 245 1.25 17.32 1.69
CA ASN A 245 1.76 15.97 1.48
C ASN A 245 0.84 14.95 2.17
N ILE A 246 0.68 13.79 1.54
CA ILE A 246 0.08 12.61 2.15
C ILE A 246 1.22 11.75 2.67
N GLU A 247 1.16 11.37 3.94
CA GLU A 247 2.12 10.46 4.55
C GLU A 247 1.45 9.16 4.94
N ILE A 248 2.11 8.05 4.63
CA ILE A 248 1.74 6.74 5.17
C ILE A 248 2.49 6.53 6.48
N ALA A 249 1.74 6.35 7.56
CA ALA A 249 2.26 6.02 8.87
C ALA A 249 2.65 4.54 8.97
N VAL A 250 3.35 4.21 10.06
CA VAL A 250 3.87 2.86 10.31
C VAL A 250 2.77 1.79 10.42
N ASP A 251 1.57 2.19 10.86
CA ASP A 251 0.39 1.34 10.98
C ASP A 251 -0.41 1.24 9.66
N GLY A 252 0.09 1.84 8.57
CA GLY A 252 -0.58 1.90 7.27
C GLY A 252 -1.73 2.92 7.21
N SER A 253 -1.94 3.73 8.25
CA SER A 253 -2.86 4.86 8.15
C SER A 253 -2.26 5.94 7.24
N ALA A 254 -3.11 6.64 6.50
CA ALA A 254 -2.72 7.78 5.68
C ALA A 254 -3.24 9.06 6.33
N ALA A 255 -2.43 10.12 6.31
CA ALA A 255 -2.85 11.44 6.76
C ALA A 255 -2.32 12.53 5.85
N LEU A 256 -3.08 13.63 5.77
CA LEU A 256 -2.72 14.84 5.06
C LEU A 256 -1.97 15.78 5.99
N TYR A 257 -0.87 16.33 5.51
CA TYR A 257 -0.05 17.32 6.19
C TYR A 257 0.20 18.52 5.28
N ALA A 258 0.49 19.67 5.89
CA ALA A 258 0.97 20.87 5.22
C ALA A 258 2.44 21.13 5.56
N GLY A 259 3.17 21.74 4.62
CA GLY A 259 4.59 22.04 4.78
C GLY A 259 5.49 20.88 4.35
N ASN A 260 6.57 20.64 5.10
CA ASN A 260 7.45 19.51 4.88
C ASN A 260 6.74 18.17 5.18
N SER A 261 7.35 17.06 4.77
CA SER A 261 6.88 15.69 5.01
C SER A 261 6.53 15.48 6.48
N GLY A 262 5.27 15.16 6.75
CA GLY A 262 4.74 14.91 8.08
C GLY A 262 4.76 16.11 9.05
N GLU A 263 4.94 17.35 8.57
CA GLU A 263 5.19 18.51 9.44
C GLU A 263 3.94 18.98 10.20
N THR A 264 2.94 19.52 9.50
CA THR A 264 1.72 20.05 10.13
C THR A 264 0.52 19.20 9.76
N PHE A 265 0.02 18.39 10.69
CA PHE A 265 -1.17 17.55 10.49
C PHE A 265 -2.40 18.37 10.11
N VAL A 266 -3.13 17.90 9.10
CA VAL A 266 -4.37 18.51 8.60
C VAL A 266 -5.56 17.60 8.91
N ALA A 267 -5.54 16.35 8.45
CA ALA A 267 -6.59 15.37 8.72
C ALA A 267 -6.10 13.95 8.42
N ASP A 268 -6.78 12.96 9.03
CA ASP A 268 -6.68 11.56 8.60
C ASP A 268 -7.38 11.38 7.25
N LEU A 269 -6.88 10.42 6.46
CA LEU A 269 -7.40 10.08 5.13
C LEU A 269 -7.80 8.61 5.07
N ASP A 270 -8.75 8.31 4.19
CA ASP A 270 -9.07 6.93 3.84
C ASP A 270 -8.00 6.36 2.92
N ALA A 271 -7.35 5.27 3.34
CA ALA A 271 -6.42 4.50 2.52
C ALA A 271 -6.73 2.99 2.57
N ARG A 272 -6.50 2.31 1.44
CA ARG A 272 -6.67 0.86 1.28
C ARG A 272 -5.50 0.28 0.50
N TYR A 273 -5.29 -1.02 0.65
CA TYR A 273 -4.11 -1.68 0.10
C TYR A 273 -4.48 -3.02 -0.48
N ALA A 274 -3.77 -3.45 -1.53
CA ALA A 274 -3.84 -4.83 -2.00
C ALA A 274 -3.51 -5.80 -0.87
N ALA A 275 -3.93 -7.06 -1.04
CA ALA A 275 -3.67 -8.12 -0.07
C ALA A 275 -2.17 -8.34 0.19
N ASP A 276 -1.32 -8.11 -0.80
CA ASP A 276 0.14 -8.20 -0.70
C ASP A 276 0.81 -6.85 -0.35
N GLY A 277 0.02 -5.78 -0.18
CA GLY A 277 0.49 -4.44 0.12
C GLY A 277 1.27 -3.77 -1.03
N THR A 278 1.29 -4.36 -2.22
CA THR A 278 2.00 -3.82 -3.40
C THR A 278 1.23 -2.70 -4.08
N ILE A 279 -0.04 -2.52 -3.72
CA ILE A 279 -0.92 -1.43 -4.17
C ILE A 279 -1.39 -0.68 -2.93
N ALA A 280 -1.36 0.64 -2.97
CA ALA A 280 -1.91 1.54 -1.96
C ALA A 280 -2.78 2.58 -2.64
N GLU A 281 -4.02 2.72 -2.19
CA GLU A 281 -4.96 3.72 -2.67
C GLU A 281 -5.29 4.69 -1.54
N VAL A 282 -5.40 5.98 -1.85
CA VAL A 282 -5.73 7.01 -0.87
C VAL A 282 -6.60 8.09 -1.50
N ALA A 283 -7.59 8.58 -0.75
CA ALA A 283 -8.48 9.64 -1.18
C ALA A 283 -8.32 10.91 -0.34
N VAL A 284 -8.22 12.06 -1.01
CA VAL A 284 -8.14 13.40 -0.41
C VAL A 284 -9.39 14.19 -0.80
N PRO A 285 -10.20 14.66 0.16
CA PRO A 285 -11.31 15.57 -0.15
C PRO A 285 -10.79 16.85 -0.82
N LEU A 286 -11.35 17.21 -1.98
CA LEU A 286 -10.91 18.39 -2.76
C LEU A 286 -10.96 19.67 -1.92
N ALA A 287 -12.06 19.85 -1.17
CA ALA A 287 -12.25 21.01 -0.31
C ALA A 287 -11.24 21.10 0.85
N LEU A 288 -10.68 19.97 1.29
CA LEU A 288 -9.70 19.93 2.37
C LEU A 288 -8.33 20.45 1.90
N ALA A 289 -7.91 20.08 0.69
CA ALA A 289 -6.63 20.49 0.10
C ALA A 289 -6.74 21.75 -0.80
N GLY A 290 -7.94 22.31 -0.95
CA GLY A 290 -8.17 23.48 -1.82
C GLY A 290 -8.02 23.17 -3.31
N ILE A 291 -8.13 21.90 -3.70
CA ILE A 291 -8.05 21.46 -5.10
C ILE A 291 -9.37 21.85 -5.79
N VAL A 292 -9.28 22.54 -6.92
CA VAL A 292 -10.46 22.99 -7.68
C VAL A 292 -10.69 22.08 -8.90
N ASP A 293 -9.74 22.10 -9.83
CA ASP A 293 -9.88 21.39 -11.12
C ASP A 293 -8.77 20.36 -11.34
N SER A 294 -7.58 20.61 -10.79
CA SER A 294 -6.43 19.73 -10.94
C SER A 294 -5.42 19.92 -9.81
N VAL A 295 -4.53 18.96 -9.68
CA VAL A 295 -3.42 18.97 -8.72
C VAL A 295 -2.18 18.38 -9.37
N ARG A 296 -1.03 19.00 -9.18
CA ARG A 296 0.26 18.43 -9.57
C ARG A 296 0.72 17.50 -8.45
N VAL A 297 1.15 16.32 -8.83
CA VAL A 297 1.61 15.30 -7.88
C VAL A 297 3.03 14.83 -8.16
N LEU A 298 3.73 14.54 -7.08
CA LEU A 298 5.00 13.84 -7.06
C LEU A 298 4.90 12.83 -5.93
N ALA A 299 5.45 11.64 -6.09
CA ALA A 299 5.36 10.63 -5.04
C ALA A 299 6.68 9.90 -4.86
N ASP A 300 6.97 9.48 -3.65
CA ASP A 300 8.02 8.51 -3.38
C ASP A 300 7.44 7.36 -2.56
N ILE A 301 7.93 6.15 -2.85
CA ILE A 301 7.53 4.92 -2.17
C ILE A 301 8.66 4.52 -1.25
N ASN A 302 8.36 4.50 0.05
CA ASN A 302 9.28 4.17 1.14
C ASN A 302 10.62 4.94 1.04
N ASN A 303 10.61 6.19 0.56
CA ASN A 303 11.79 7.02 0.34
C ASN A 303 12.90 6.33 -0.49
N SER A 304 12.50 5.46 -1.41
CA SER A 304 13.43 4.61 -2.17
C SER A 304 13.13 4.58 -3.68
N ILE A 305 11.86 4.70 -4.07
CA ILE A 305 11.41 4.77 -5.46
C ILE A 305 10.76 6.13 -5.64
N PHE A 306 11.24 6.94 -6.58
CA PHE A 306 10.75 8.29 -6.82
C PHE A 306 9.96 8.35 -8.13
N LEU A 307 8.72 8.81 -8.07
CA LEU A 307 7.74 8.84 -9.16
C LEU A 307 7.30 10.30 -9.39
N PRO A 308 7.81 10.98 -10.42
CA PRO A 308 8.83 10.54 -11.38
C PRO A 308 10.24 10.61 -10.77
N GLY A 309 11.25 10.01 -11.40
CA GLY A 309 12.64 10.15 -10.94
C GLY A 309 13.19 11.59 -11.07
N ASP A 310 12.51 12.45 -11.83
CA ASP A 310 12.87 13.85 -12.07
C ASP A 310 11.76 14.82 -11.62
N TYR A 311 11.76 15.14 -10.32
CA TYR A 311 10.80 16.07 -9.72
C TYR A 311 10.93 17.51 -10.22
N ALA A 312 12.04 17.86 -10.90
CA ALA A 312 12.27 19.23 -11.36
C ALA A 312 11.64 19.50 -12.72
N ASN A 313 11.50 18.49 -13.58
CA ASN A 313 11.15 18.71 -15.00
C ASN A 313 9.92 17.95 -15.48
N VAL A 314 9.35 17.05 -14.69
CA VAL A 314 8.16 16.29 -15.06
C VAL A 314 6.95 16.81 -14.28
N ASP A 315 5.84 17.01 -15.00
CA ASP A 315 4.55 17.36 -14.42
C ASP A 315 3.62 16.16 -14.52
N LEU A 316 3.22 15.62 -13.36
CA LEU A 316 2.15 14.64 -13.26
C LEU A 316 0.91 15.38 -12.76
N ILE A 317 -0.08 15.56 -13.62
CA ILE A 317 -1.28 16.34 -13.30
C ILE A 317 -2.45 15.37 -13.16
N VAL A 318 -3.09 15.41 -12.00
CA VAL A 318 -4.38 14.76 -11.77
C VAL A 318 -5.48 15.73 -12.15
N ASP A 319 -6.41 15.25 -12.95
CA ASP A 319 -7.62 15.97 -13.38
C ASP A 319 -8.83 15.01 -13.33
N PRO A 320 -10.06 15.44 -13.67
CA PRO A 320 -11.26 14.62 -13.58
C PRO A 320 -11.30 13.32 -14.36
N GLY A 321 -10.31 12.95 -15.19
CA GLY A 321 -10.19 11.64 -15.85
C GLY A 321 -11.27 11.36 -16.92
N ASP A 322 -12.49 11.87 -16.73
CA ASP A 322 -13.56 12.06 -17.69
C ASP A 322 -13.27 13.30 -18.54
N GLN A 323 -12.13 13.31 -19.24
CA GLN A 323 -12.15 13.97 -20.54
C GLN A 323 -12.98 13.05 -21.44
N THR A 324 -14.31 13.19 -21.44
CA THR A 324 -15.05 12.88 -22.67
C THR A 324 -14.23 13.54 -23.79
N PRO A 325 -13.74 12.78 -24.80
CA PRO A 325 -12.87 13.35 -25.81
C PRO A 325 -13.48 14.68 -26.23
N PRO A 326 -12.72 15.79 -26.16
CA PRO A 326 -13.27 17.10 -26.44
C PRO A 326 -14.05 17.00 -27.74
N THR A 327 -15.28 17.52 -27.77
CA THR A 327 -16.17 17.35 -28.92
C THR A 327 -15.36 17.66 -30.19
N PRO A 328 -15.27 16.72 -31.15
CA PRO A 328 -14.42 16.86 -32.33
C PRO A 328 -14.52 18.26 -32.94
N VAL A 329 -13.40 18.97 -32.99
CA VAL A 329 -13.38 20.36 -33.49
C VAL A 329 -13.02 20.34 -34.97
N ALA A 330 -13.96 20.75 -35.83
CA ALA A 330 -13.67 20.92 -37.24
C ALA A 330 -12.77 22.16 -37.46
N VAL A 331 -11.60 21.94 -38.04
CA VAL A 331 -10.64 22.97 -38.46
C VAL A 331 -10.38 22.80 -39.95
N GLY A 332 -11.17 23.50 -40.77
CA GLY A 332 -11.14 23.36 -42.23
C GLY A 332 -11.57 21.94 -42.67
N ASP A 333 -10.68 21.24 -43.37
CA ASP A 333 -10.89 19.87 -43.84
C ASP A 333 -10.48 18.80 -42.80
N LEU A 334 -9.91 19.23 -41.67
CA LEU A 334 -9.49 18.35 -40.59
C LEU A 334 -10.45 18.41 -39.40
N THR A 335 -10.50 17.32 -38.65
CA THR A 335 -11.22 17.17 -37.39
C THR A 335 -10.20 16.92 -36.29
N LEU A 336 -10.21 17.73 -35.24
CA LEU A 336 -9.37 17.52 -34.06
C LEU A 336 -10.08 16.55 -33.12
N ASP A 337 -9.88 15.25 -33.34
CA ASP A 337 -10.50 14.16 -32.57
C ASP A 337 -9.50 13.07 -32.13
N GLY A 338 -8.22 13.23 -32.46
CA GLY A 338 -7.16 12.26 -32.16
C GLY A 338 -7.07 11.10 -33.16
N ASP A 339 -7.95 11.04 -34.16
CA ASP A 339 -7.81 10.15 -35.31
C ASP A 339 -6.96 10.84 -36.40
N LEU A 340 -6.14 10.05 -37.09
CA LEU A 340 -5.34 10.52 -38.22
C LEU A 340 -5.98 10.15 -39.57
N SER A 341 -7.21 9.63 -39.59
CA SER A 341 -7.88 9.13 -40.80
C SER A 341 -8.15 10.20 -41.86
N ASP A 342 -8.30 11.47 -41.45
CA ASP A 342 -8.44 12.63 -42.32
C ASP A 342 -7.09 13.30 -42.69
N TRP A 343 -5.97 12.83 -42.14
CA TRP A 343 -4.63 13.33 -42.45
C TRP A 343 -4.02 12.64 -43.68
N ALA A 344 -3.82 13.41 -44.76
CA ALA A 344 -3.14 12.91 -45.94
C ALA A 344 -1.65 12.56 -45.69
N GLU A 345 -1.10 11.58 -46.40
CA GLU A 345 0.29 11.11 -46.23
C GLU A 345 1.34 12.22 -46.45
N ASN A 346 1.07 13.16 -47.35
CA ASN A 346 1.95 14.29 -47.64
C ASN A 346 2.02 15.35 -46.52
N THR A 347 1.27 15.17 -45.43
CA THR A 347 1.32 16.05 -44.24
C THR A 347 2.39 15.63 -43.25
N VAL A 348 3.06 14.48 -43.42
CA VAL A 348 4.14 14.04 -42.53
C VAL A 348 5.35 14.96 -42.70
N LEU A 349 5.70 15.66 -41.64
CA LEU A 349 6.89 16.52 -41.56
C LEU A 349 8.11 15.76 -41.08
N TYR A 350 7.90 14.79 -40.18
CA TYR A 350 8.95 13.92 -39.64
C TYR A 350 8.35 12.57 -39.24
N ALA A 351 9.10 11.49 -39.45
CA ALA A 351 8.79 10.16 -38.95
C ALA A 351 10.08 9.51 -38.44
N ASP A 352 9.98 8.83 -37.31
CA ASP A 352 11.07 8.06 -36.70
C ASP A 352 10.89 6.56 -36.98
N ASP A 353 11.96 5.79 -36.89
CA ASP A 353 11.96 4.34 -37.16
C ASP A 353 11.14 3.55 -36.12
N ASN A 354 10.87 4.14 -34.95
CA ASN A 354 9.99 3.55 -33.92
C ASN A 354 8.49 3.72 -34.24
N GLY A 355 8.12 4.35 -35.35
CA GLY A 355 6.72 4.59 -35.74
C GLY A 355 6.12 5.90 -35.21
N SER A 356 6.90 6.72 -34.49
CA SER A 356 6.48 8.06 -34.08
C SER A 356 6.51 9.03 -35.26
N ALA A 357 5.56 9.96 -35.34
CA ALA A 357 5.51 10.93 -36.43
C ALA A 357 4.97 12.30 -36.00
N LEU A 358 5.50 13.35 -36.64
CA LEU A 358 4.97 14.70 -36.62
C LEU A 358 4.35 15.00 -37.99
N ARG A 359 3.09 15.40 -38.00
CA ARG A 359 2.36 15.88 -39.18
C ARG A 359 2.04 17.36 -39.03
N GLY A 360 1.97 18.06 -40.15
CA GLY A 360 1.56 19.46 -40.18
C GLY A 360 1.02 19.88 -41.54
N THR A 361 -0.07 20.65 -41.52
CA THR A 361 -0.68 21.22 -42.72
C THR A 361 -1.35 22.56 -42.41
N ILE A 362 -1.71 23.29 -43.45
CA ILE A 362 -2.61 24.45 -43.33
C ILE A 362 -4.02 23.96 -43.68
N SER A 363 -4.96 24.14 -42.76
CA SER A 363 -6.37 23.80 -42.96
C SER A 363 -7.25 25.01 -42.64
N GLY A 364 -7.90 25.56 -43.66
CA GLY A 364 -8.55 26.87 -43.56
C GLY A 364 -7.54 27.99 -43.25
N GLU A 365 -7.77 28.72 -42.15
CA GLU A 365 -6.89 29.80 -41.68
C GLU A 365 -5.87 29.34 -40.61
N TYR A 366 -5.84 28.05 -40.29
CA TYR A 366 -5.04 27.50 -39.20
C TYR A 366 -3.86 26.68 -39.71
N ALA A 367 -2.73 26.79 -39.01
CA ALA A 367 -1.70 25.77 -39.05
C ALA A 367 -2.07 24.69 -38.03
N VAL A 368 -2.22 23.46 -38.48
CA VAL A 368 -2.64 22.32 -37.67
C VAL A 368 -1.51 21.30 -37.64
N PHE A 369 -1.21 20.79 -36.45
CA PHE A 369 -0.17 19.79 -36.23
C PHE A 369 -0.75 18.57 -35.51
N ALA A 370 -0.23 17.39 -35.81
CA ALA A 370 -0.55 16.16 -35.08
C ALA A 370 0.72 15.38 -34.76
N LEU A 371 0.70 14.73 -33.61
CA LEU A 371 1.75 13.88 -33.08
C LEU A 371 1.18 12.48 -32.91
N SER A 372 1.91 11.46 -33.37
CA SER A 372 1.59 10.06 -33.11
C SER A 372 2.80 9.33 -32.56
N ALA A 373 2.55 8.38 -31.68
CA ALA A 373 3.53 7.42 -31.18
C ALA A 373 2.97 5.99 -31.38
N PRO A 374 3.82 4.96 -31.47
CA PRO A 374 3.37 3.58 -31.40
C PRO A 374 2.62 3.34 -30.08
N LEU A 375 1.58 2.50 -30.11
CA LEU A 375 0.97 1.96 -28.90
C LEU A 375 2.07 1.22 -28.12
N GLN A 376 2.28 1.59 -26.85
CA GLN A 376 3.21 0.90 -25.96
C GLN A 376 2.65 -0.43 -25.50
#